data_AF-A0A2V8EUN3-F1
#
_entry.id   AF-A0A2V8EUN3-F1
#
_cell.length_a   1.000
_cell.length_b   1.000
_cell.length_c   1.000
_cell.angle_alpha   90.00
_cell.angle_beta   90.00
_cell.angle_gamma   90.00
#
_symmetry.space_group_name_H-M   'P 1'
#
loop_
_entity.id
_entity.type
_entity.pdbx_description
1 polymer ?
#
loop_
_entity_poly.entity_id
_entity_poly.type
_entity_poly.pdbx_seq_one_letter_code
_entity_poly.pdbx_strand_id
1 'polypeptide(L)'
;MADKPTPAVPDFQRGVPFQSVPDGGALAGRVGEDDAILVRQGDELFAVGAHCTHYHGPLADGLVVGDTVRCPWHHACFSLRTGEPVRAPALDSIARWRVERVGDTVYAREKLEESTGRTAPSAAARSSGPRAVVIVGGGGAGLAAADALRREGYDGSVTMLSADDAPP
;
A
#
# COMPACT_ATOMS: atom_id res chain seq x y z
N MET A 1 -35.31 18.80 -11.08
CA MET A 1 -33.98 18.79 -10.43
C MET A 1 -32.97 18.63 -11.55
N ALA A 2 -32.13 19.64 -11.81
CA ALA A 2 -31.16 19.57 -12.89
C ALA A 2 -30.05 18.59 -12.49
N ASP A 3 -29.79 17.61 -13.35
CA ASP A 3 -28.68 16.69 -13.24
C ASP A 3 -27.38 17.51 -13.35
N LYS A 4 -26.66 17.63 -12.23
CA LYS A 4 -25.36 18.32 -12.22
C LYS A 4 -24.37 17.34 -12.82
N PRO A 5 -23.64 17.67 -13.89
CA PRO A 5 -22.64 16.77 -14.45
C PRO A 5 -21.64 16.40 -13.36
N THR A 6 -21.52 15.12 -13.07
CA THR A 6 -20.48 14.59 -12.19
C THR A 6 -19.13 15.03 -12.74
N PRO A 7 -18.27 15.68 -11.95
CA PRO A 7 -16.95 16.08 -12.42
C PRO A 7 -16.20 14.85 -12.94
N ALA A 8 -15.56 14.98 -14.10
CA ALA A 8 -14.81 13.89 -14.70
C ALA A 8 -13.70 13.45 -13.75
N VAL A 9 -13.57 12.14 -13.53
CA VAL A 9 -12.48 11.55 -12.74
C VAL A 9 -11.14 11.90 -13.42
N PRO A 10 -10.17 12.48 -12.69
CA PRO A 10 -8.87 12.82 -13.26
C PRO A 10 -8.17 11.59 -13.87
N ASP A 11 -7.66 11.75 -15.09
CA ASP A 11 -6.86 10.73 -15.78
C ASP A 11 -5.38 11.10 -15.71
N PHE A 12 -4.63 10.38 -14.88
CA PHE A 12 -3.23 10.66 -14.64
C PHE A 12 -2.32 10.26 -15.81
N GLN A 13 -2.77 9.42 -16.75
CA GLN A 13 -1.99 9.13 -17.97
C GLN A 13 -1.99 10.33 -18.91
N ARG A 14 -3.11 11.07 -18.95
CA ARG A 14 -3.26 12.32 -19.72
C ARG A 14 -2.65 13.52 -19.01
N GLY A 15 -2.39 13.38 -17.71
CA GLY A 15 -1.70 14.33 -16.88
C GLY A 15 -2.64 15.32 -16.20
N VAL A 16 -2.22 15.79 -15.03
CA VAL A 16 -2.94 16.76 -14.21
C VAL A 16 -2.01 17.89 -13.78
N PRO A 17 -2.52 19.11 -13.49
CA PRO A 17 -1.69 20.18 -12.95
C PRO A 17 -1.05 19.77 -11.62
N PHE A 18 0.22 20.09 -11.39
CA PHE A 18 0.93 19.80 -10.14
C PHE A 18 0.19 20.36 -8.92
N GLN A 19 -0.37 21.55 -9.04
CA GLN A 19 -1.12 22.20 -7.97
C GLN A 19 -2.50 21.60 -7.70
N SER A 20 -2.98 20.70 -8.57
CA SER A 20 -4.19 19.93 -8.29
C SER A 20 -3.95 18.80 -7.30
N VAL A 21 -2.69 18.38 -7.12
CA VAL A 21 -2.29 17.41 -6.08
C VAL A 21 -1.98 18.18 -4.79
N PRO A 22 -2.77 18.00 -3.71
CA PRO A 22 -2.56 18.73 -2.48
C PRO A 22 -1.23 18.34 -1.83
N ASP A 23 -0.48 19.33 -1.34
CA ASP A 23 0.75 19.07 -0.60
C ASP A 23 0.45 18.38 0.74
N GLY A 24 1.14 17.29 1.02
CA GLY A 24 0.88 16.42 2.16
C GLY A 24 -0.43 15.63 2.04
N GLY A 25 -1.02 15.54 0.85
CA GLY A 25 -2.30 14.88 0.62
C GLY A 25 -2.33 14.02 -0.64
N ALA A 26 -3.54 13.57 -0.98
CA ALA A 26 -3.81 12.72 -2.12
C ALA A 26 -4.89 13.31 -3.04
N LEU A 27 -4.75 13.07 -4.34
CA LEU A 27 -5.77 13.32 -5.35
C LEU A 27 -6.23 11.97 -5.92
N ALA A 28 -7.53 11.69 -5.87
CA ALA A 28 -8.13 10.51 -6.50
C ALA A 28 -8.26 10.67 -8.02
N GLY A 29 -8.04 9.57 -8.74
CA GLY A 29 -8.16 9.53 -10.20
C GLY A 29 -7.97 8.12 -10.73
N ARG A 30 -7.51 8.02 -11.98
CA ARG A 30 -7.25 6.74 -12.66
C ARG A 30 -5.97 6.76 -13.48
N VAL A 31 -5.39 5.58 -13.70
CA VAL A 31 -4.31 5.32 -14.65
C VAL A 31 -4.79 4.25 -15.63
N GLY A 32 -5.24 4.64 -16.82
CA GLY A 32 -5.94 3.72 -17.70
C GLY A 32 -7.22 3.25 -17.02
N GLU A 33 -7.42 1.94 -16.89
CA GLU A 33 -8.60 1.35 -16.23
C GLU A 33 -8.44 1.18 -14.71
N ASP A 34 -7.25 1.40 -14.15
CA ASP A 34 -6.96 1.21 -12.73
C ASP A 34 -7.28 2.48 -11.92
N ASP A 35 -8.04 2.36 -10.82
CA ASP A 35 -8.21 3.45 -9.85
C ASP A 35 -6.89 3.72 -9.11
N ALA A 36 -6.50 4.99 -9.02
CA ALA A 36 -5.25 5.41 -8.42
C ALA A 36 -5.38 6.69 -7.61
N ILE A 37 -4.37 6.95 -6.79
CA ILE A 37 -4.14 8.24 -6.15
C ILE A 37 -2.78 8.80 -6.56
N LEU A 38 -2.72 10.12 -6.76
CA LEU A 38 -1.47 10.87 -6.76
C LEU A 38 -1.26 11.45 -5.36
N VAL A 39 -0.10 11.20 -4.78
CA VAL A 39 0.30 11.71 -3.47
C VAL A 39 1.47 12.67 -3.64
N ARG A 40 1.45 13.79 -2.92
CA ARG A 40 2.52 14.80 -2.97
C ARG A 40 3.09 15.08 -1.58
N GLN A 41 4.41 15.20 -1.49
CA GLN A 41 5.13 15.73 -0.33
C GLN A 41 6.21 16.70 -0.77
N GLY A 42 5.94 18.00 -0.61
CA GLY A 42 6.77 19.05 -1.18
C GLY A 42 6.83 18.91 -2.70
N ASP A 43 8.01 18.56 -3.22
CA ASP A 43 8.26 18.32 -4.64
C ASP A 43 8.24 16.83 -5.04
N GLU A 44 8.20 15.91 -4.07
CA GLU A 44 8.09 14.48 -4.35
C GLU A 44 6.64 14.09 -4.67
N LEU A 45 6.49 13.19 -5.64
CA LEU A 45 5.20 12.68 -6.10
C LEU A 45 5.22 11.16 -6.19
N PHE A 46 4.10 10.55 -5.84
CA PHE A 46 3.88 9.12 -5.92
C PHE A 46 2.55 8.82 -6.59
N ALA A 47 2.48 7.75 -7.38
CA ALA A 47 1.24 7.23 -7.92
C ALA A 47 1.06 5.80 -7.41
N VAL A 48 0.01 5.57 -6.63
CA VAL A 48 -0.29 4.27 -6.00
C VAL A 48 -1.76 3.91 -6.13
N GLY A 49 -2.11 2.63 -5.91
CA GLY A 49 -3.49 2.16 -6.05
C GLY A 49 -4.44 2.93 -5.13
N ALA A 50 -5.69 3.17 -5.57
CA ALA A 50 -6.62 3.99 -4.79
C ALA A 50 -7.23 3.27 -3.59
N HIS A 51 -7.20 1.94 -3.57
CA HIS A 51 -7.94 1.13 -2.60
C HIS A 51 -7.01 0.31 -1.74
N CYS A 52 -7.29 0.28 -0.44
CA CYS A 52 -6.58 -0.54 0.52
C CYS A 52 -6.81 -2.04 0.22
N THR A 53 -5.74 -2.83 0.13
CA THR A 53 -5.81 -4.28 -0.14
C THR A 53 -6.48 -5.11 0.96
N HIS A 54 -6.75 -4.52 2.13
CA HIS A 54 -7.50 -5.19 3.20
C HIS A 54 -8.98 -5.35 2.82
N TYR A 55 -9.77 -4.26 2.87
CA TYR A 55 -11.20 -4.27 2.55
C TYR A 55 -11.61 -3.16 1.58
N HIS A 56 -10.71 -2.73 0.69
CA HIS A 56 -10.97 -1.70 -0.33
C HIS A 56 -11.33 -0.32 0.22
N GLY A 57 -10.78 0.04 1.38
CA GLY A 57 -10.93 1.41 1.92
C GLY A 57 -10.28 2.46 1.02
N PRO A 58 -10.89 3.65 0.84
CA PRO A 58 -10.42 4.67 -0.09
C PRO A 58 -9.16 5.37 0.47
N LEU A 59 -8.01 5.14 -0.14
CA LEU A 59 -6.73 5.70 0.32
C LEU A 59 -6.63 7.21 0.10
N ALA A 60 -7.43 7.77 -0.83
CA ALA A 60 -7.52 9.21 -1.04
C ALA A 60 -8.05 9.96 0.20
N ASP A 61 -8.91 9.32 0.98
CA ASP A 61 -9.47 9.86 2.24
C ASP A 61 -8.57 9.53 3.45
N GLY A 62 -7.41 8.90 3.19
CA GLY A 62 -6.44 8.50 4.20
C GLY A 62 -5.52 9.64 4.64
N LEU A 63 -4.59 9.29 5.52
CA LEU A 63 -3.56 10.21 6.00
C LEU A 63 -2.21 9.90 5.36
N VAL A 64 -1.57 10.91 4.78
CA VAL A 64 -0.19 10.82 4.27
C VAL A 64 0.77 11.26 5.38
N VAL A 65 1.75 10.42 5.72
CA VAL A 65 2.76 10.70 6.76
C VAL A 65 4.13 10.24 6.28
N GLY A 66 5.03 11.19 5.98
CA GLY A 66 6.27 10.87 5.26
C GLY A 66 5.95 10.05 4.01
N ASP A 67 6.79 9.07 3.67
CA ASP A 67 6.61 8.24 2.48
C ASP A 67 5.53 7.16 2.63
N THR A 68 4.48 7.38 3.44
CA THR A 68 3.42 6.40 3.69
C THR A 68 2.02 6.98 3.58
N VAL A 69 1.07 6.12 3.20
CA VAL A 69 -0.37 6.41 3.25
C VAL A 69 -1.07 5.44 4.19
N ARG A 70 -1.91 5.97 5.08
CA ARG A 70 -2.68 5.25 6.08
C ARG A 70 -4.15 5.23 5.70
N CYS A 71 -4.70 4.03 5.54
CA CYS A 71 -6.10 3.81 5.25
C CYS A 71 -7.01 4.39 6.35
N PRO A 72 -8.10 5.08 5.98
CA PRO A 72 -8.98 5.73 6.95
C PRO A 72 -9.83 4.74 7.77
N TRP A 73 -10.08 3.53 7.28
CA TRP A 73 -10.97 2.57 7.95
C TRP A 73 -10.29 1.84 9.10
N HIS A 74 -9.24 1.07 8.79
CA HIS A 74 -8.58 0.17 9.75
C HIS A 74 -7.09 0.42 9.85
N HIS A 75 -6.62 1.55 9.29
CA HIS A 75 -5.27 2.06 9.54
C HIS A 75 -4.12 1.22 8.98
N ALA A 76 -4.41 0.28 8.08
CA ALA A 76 -3.40 -0.33 7.21
C ALA A 76 -2.54 0.77 6.59
N CYS A 77 -1.23 0.58 6.61
CA CYS A 77 -0.28 1.60 6.20
C CYS A 77 0.59 1.04 5.09
N PHE A 78 0.75 1.78 4.01
CA PHE A 78 1.50 1.37 2.84
C PHE A 78 2.66 2.33 2.58
N SER A 79 3.79 1.78 2.15
CA SER A 79 4.90 2.56 1.59
C SER A 79 4.49 3.12 0.23
N LEU A 80 4.60 4.43 0.04
CA LEU A 80 4.37 5.08 -1.25
C LEU A 80 5.48 4.75 -2.26
N ARG A 81 6.68 4.39 -1.77
CA ARG A 81 7.82 4.02 -2.60
C ARG A 81 7.72 2.61 -3.13
N THR A 82 7.32 1.65 -2.30
CA THR A 82 7.34 0.20 -2.64
C THR A 82 5.95 -0.41 -2.84
N GLY A 83 4.90 0.25 -2.35
CA GLY A 83 3.54 -0.28 -2.34
C GLY A 83 3.30 -1.31 -1.24
N GLU A 84 4.35 -1.75 -0.54
CA GLU A 84 4.26 -2.78 0.48
C GLU A 84 3.51 -2.27 1.72
N PRO A 85 2.69 -3.12 2.36
CA PRO A 85 2.14 -2.80 3.66
C PRO A 85 3.28 -2.77 4.69
N VAL A 86 3.41 -1.65 5.38
CA VAL A 86 4.35 -1.45 6.49
C VAL A 86 3.67 -1.58 7.85
N ARG A 87 2.32 -1.58 7.88
CA ARG A 87 1.51 -1.93 9.04
C ARG A 87 0.24 -2.65 8.63
N ALA A 88 -0.07 -3.70 9.38
CA ALA A 88 -1.33 -4.45 9.36
C ALA A 88 -2.56 -3.52 9.49
N PRO A 89 -3.77 -3.94 9.07
CA PRO A 89 -4.16 -5.32 8.72
C PRO A 89 -3.94 -5.75 7.26
N ALA A 90 -3.53 -4.85 6.36
CA ALA A 90 -3.24 -5.26 4.99
C ALA A 90 -1.97 -6.12 4.90
N LEU A 91 -2.01 -7.17 4.10
CA LEU A 91 -0.87 -8.07 3.83
C LEU A 91 -0.38 -7.96 2.38
N ASP A 92 -1.25 -7.58 1.45
CA ASP A 92 -0.86 -7.44 0.04
C ASP A 92 -0.44 -6.02 -0.29
N SER A 93 0.49 -5.88 -1.23
CA SER A 93 0.97 -4.58 -1.72
C SER A 93 -0.07 -3.87 -2.58
N ILE A 94 -0.06 -2.54 -2.54
CA ILE A 94 -0.78 -1.72 -3.53
C ILE A 94 0.05 -1.52 -4.79
N ALA A 95 -0.64 -1.37 -5.93
CA ALA A 95 -0.02 -1.04 -7.20
C ALA A 95 0.75 0.28 -7.14
N ARG A 96 1.75 0.43 -8.03
CA ARG A 96 2.52 1.66 -8.22
C ARG A 96 2.71 1.96 -9.70
N TRP A 97 2.87 3.23 -10.01
CA TRP A 97 3.21 3.69 -11.35
C TRP A 97 4.39 4.65 -11.32
N ARG A 98 5.16 4.67 -12.41
CA ARG A 98 6.20 5.69 -12.58
C ARG A 98 5.54 7.06 -12.68
N VAL A 99 6.00 8.01 -11.88
CA VAL A 99 5.55 9.40 -11.97
C VAL A 99 6.57 10.23 -12.74
N GLU A 100 6.08 11.05 -13.66
CA GLU A 100 6.87 12.00 -14.42
C GLU A 100 6.24 13.38 -14.31
N ARG A 101 7.04 14.40 -14.00
CA ARG A 101 6.62 15.81 -14.03
C ARG A 101 7.29 16.53 -15.18
N VAL A 102 6.51 17.14 -16.07
CA VAL A 102 6.98 17.97 -17.18
C VAL A 102 6.41 19.37 -17.01
N GLY A 103 7.26 20.32 -16.59
CA GLY A 103 6.80 21.66 -16.20
C GLY A 103 5.81 21.59 -15.03
N ASP A 104 4.59 22.08 -15.25
CA ASP A 104 3.53 22.07 -14.24
C ASP A 104 2.54 20.90 -14.40
N THR A 105 2.83 19.94 -15.28
CA THR A 105 1.95 18.77 -15.49
C THR A 105 2.59 17.51 -14.93
N VAL A 106 1.82 16.76 -14.14
CA VAL A 106 2.18 15.49 -13.52
C VAL A 106 1.49 14.36 -14.28
N TYR A 107 2.25 13.31 -14.60
CA TYR A 107 1.76 12.12 -15.29
C TYR A 107 2.08 10.87 -14.48
N ALA A 108 1.13 9.93 -14.44
CA ALA A 108 1.40 8.54 -14.11
C ALA A 108 1.60 7.76 -15.41
N ARG A 109 2.69 6.99 -15.50
CA ARG A 109 3.11 6.30 -16.72
C ARG A 109 2.88 4.79 -16.59
N GLU A 110 3.87 3.99 -16.95
CA GLU A 110 3.82 2.54 -16.85
C GLU A 110 3.65 2.08 -15.39
N LYS A 111 2.89 1.00 -15.22
CA LYS A 111 2.77 0.30 -13.94
C LYS A 111 4.14 -0.30 -13.61
N LEU A 112 4.64 -0.03 -12.42
CA LEU A 112 5.88 -0.60 -11.95
C LEU A 112 5.59 -2.03 -11.52
N GLU A 113 6.44 -2.97 -11.91
CA GLU A 113 6.37 -4.32 -11.38
C GLU A 113 6.42 -4.26 -9.86
N GLU A 114 5.65 -5.15 -9.21
CA GLU A 114 5.78 -5.36 -7.78
C GLU A 114 7.26 -5.57 -7.49
N SER A 115 7.81 -4.83 -6.53
CA SER A 115 9.11 -5.22 -6.02
C SER A 115 8.91 -6.64 -5.51
N THR A 116 9.53 -7.61 -6.17
CA THR A 116 9.64 -8.99 -5.69
C THR A 116 10.59 -9.04 -4.49
N GLY A 117 10.51 -8.03 -3.63
CA GLY A 117 11.16 -7.85 -2.34
C GLY A 117 10.63 -8.82 -1.29
N ARG A 118 10.27 -10.04 -1.68
CA ARG A 118 10.78 -11.17 -0.92
C ARG A 118 12.30 -11.12 -1.10
N THR A 119 12.97 -10.25 -0.35
CA THR A 119 14.40 -10.44 -0.14
C THR A 119 14.48 -11.82 0.48
N ALA A 120 14.84 -12.82 -0.34
CA ALA A 120 15.13 -14.14 0.19
C ALA A 120 16.12 -13.90 1.32
N PRO A 121 15.83 -14.35 2.56
CA PRO A 121 16.74 -14.12 3.66
C PRO A 121 18.13 -14.50 3.20
N SER A 122 19.07 -13.56 3.33
CA SER A 122 20.48 -13.86 3.14
C SER A 122 20.78 -15.11 3.97
N ALA A 123 21.33 -16.15 3.33
CA ALA A 123 21.68 -17.40 3.99
C ALA A 123 22.55 -17.19 5.25
N ALA A 124 23.18 -16.01 5.37
CA ALA A 124 23.98 -15.58 6.52
C ALA A 124 23.19 -15.32 7.82
N ALA A 125 21.86 -15.11 7.77
CA ALA A 125 21.05 -14.85 8.98
C ALA A 125 20.56 -16.13 9.68
N ARG A 126 20.79 -17.32 9.09
CA ARG A 126 20.13 -18.59 9.44
C ARG A 126 20.56 -19.27 10.76
N SER A 127 21.25 -18.61 11.70
CA SER A 127 21.93 -19.38 12.78
C SER A 127 21.75 -18.93 14.23
N SER A 128 20.88 -17.98 14.58
CA SER A 128 20.69 -17.58 16.00
C SER A 128 19.25 -17.48 16.51
N GLY A 129 18.24 -17.83 15.70
CA GLY A 129 16.82 -17.77 16.08
C GLY A 129 16.25 -19.07 16.69
N PRO A 130 15.07 -19.02 17.34
CA PRO A 130 14.36 -20.22 17.76
C PRO A 130 14.04 -21.10 16.54
N ARG A 131 14.04 -22.43 16.71
CA ARG A 131 13.69 -23.36 15.62
C ARG A 131 12.19 -23.41 15.31
N ALA A 132 11.38 -23.00 16.28
CA ALA A 132 9.93 -23.03 16.23
C ALA A 132 9.36 -21.81 16.97
N VAL A 133 8.29 -21.23 16.43
CA VAL A 133 7.51 -20.15 17.05
C VAL A 133 6.05 -20.61 17.16
N VAL A 134 5.45 -20.39 18.31
CA VAL A 134 4.01 -20.59 18.53
C VAL A 134 3.34 -19.24 18.70
N ILE A 135 2.32 -18.98 17.90
CA ILE A 135 1.46 -17.80 17.99
C ILE A 135 0.14 -18.23 18.63
N VAL A 136 -0.27 -17.58 19.72
CA VAL A 136 -1.53 -17.86 20.42
C VAL A 136 -2.52 -16.74 20.07
N GLY A 137 -3.59 -17.10 19.36
CA GLY A 137 -4.61 -16.20 18.80
C GLY A 137 -4.58 -16.20 17.27
N GLY A 138 -5.74 -16.47 16.64
CA GLY A 138 -5.90 -16.55 15.18
C GLY A 138 -6.36 -15.27 14.50
N GLY A 139 -6.75 -14.24 15.25
CA GLY A 139 -7.18 -12.95 14.69
C GLY A 139 -6.08 -12.15 13.98
N GLY A 140 -6.42 -10.96 13.49
CA GLY A 140 -5.54 -10.15 12.63
C GLY A 140 -4.13 -9.87 13.16
N ALA A 141 -3.95 -9.76 14.49
CA ALA A 141 -2.63 -9.62 15.10
C ALA A 141 -1.77 -10.89 14.98
N GLY A 142 -2.37 -12.06 15.16
CA GLY A 142 -1.69 -13.35 15.01
C GLY A 142 -1.30 -13.61 13.56
N LEU A 143 -2.19 -13.30 12.61
CA LEU A 143 -1.88 -13.38 11.19
C LEU A 143 -0.77 -12.41 10.78
N ALA A 144 -0.84 -11.15 11.22
CA ALA A 144 0.19 -10.15 10.94
C ALA A 144 1.55 -10.57 11.53
N ALA A 145 1.58 -11.17 12.71
CA ALA A 145 2.81 -11.71 13.29
C ALA A 145 3.39 -12.87 12.45
N ALA A 146 2.54 -13.78 11.98
CA ALA A 146 2.96 -14.89 11.13
C ALA A 146 3.51 -14.40 9.78
N ASP A 147 2.84 -13.44 9.15
CA ASP A 147 3.27 -12.81 7.90
C ASP A 147 4.60 -12.04 8.08
N ALA A 148 4.72 -11.24 9.16
CA ALA A 148 5.94 -10.52 9.48
C ALA A 148 7.15 -11.45 9.66
N LEU A 149 6.99 -12.58 10.37
CA LEU A 149 8.05 -13.59 10.49
C LEU A 149 8.54 -14.03 9.10
N ARG A 150 7.63 -14.32 8.17
CA ARG A 150 8.01 -14.75 6.81
C ARG A 150 8.65 -13.62 6.01
N ARG A 151 8.16 -12.39 6.12
CA ARG A 151 8.75 -11.20 5.46
C ARG A 151 10.14 -10.88 5.95
N GLU A 152 10.39 -11.06 7.24
CA GLU A 152 11.71 -10.88 7.85
C GLU A 152 12.63 -12.09 7.64
N GLY A 153 12.15 -13.10 6.90
CA GLY A 153 12.96 -14.22 6.45
C GLY A 153 13.13 -15.34 7.48
N TYR A 154 12.28 -15.40 8.50
CA TYR A 154 12.19 -16.57 9.38
C TYR A 154 11.75 -17.79 8.57
N ASP A 155 12.60 -18.81 8.53
CA ASP A 155 12.37 -20.07 7.80
C ASP A 155 12.02 -21.26 8.71
N GLY A 156 12.01 -21.05 10.04
CA GLY A 156 11.62 -22.06 11.02
C GLY A 156 10.11 -22.35 11.04
N SER A 157 9.70 -23.31 11.88
CA SER A 157 8.28 -23.66 11.99
C SER A 157 7.50 -22.54 12.69
N VAL A 158 6.29 -22.28 12.21
CA VAL A 158 5.31 -21.39 12.83
C VAL A 158 4.04 -22.20 13.04
N THR A 159 3.57 -22.29 14.28
CA THR A 159 2.29 -22.91 14.64
C THR A 159 1.38 -21.84 15.22
N MET A 160 0.19 -21.71 14.67
CA MET A 160 -0.84 -20.81 15.18
C MET A 160 -1.88 -21.64 15.94
N LEU A 161 -2.13 -21.28 17.20
CA LEU A 161 -3.15 -21.87 18.03
C LEU A 161 -4.28 -20.85 18.17
N SER A 162 -5.47 -21.20 17.69
CA SER A 162 -6.66 -20.35 17.80
C SER A 162 -7.83 -21.13 18.38
N ALA A 163 -8.66 -20.42 19.15
CA ALA A 163 -10.00 -20.87 19.52
C ALA A 163 -11.08 -20.23 18.64
N ASP A 164 -10.69 -19.37 17.69
CA ASP A 164 -11.61 -18.73 16.76
C ASP A 164 -12.07 -19.74 15.70
N ASP A 165 -13.38 -19.81 15.47
CA ASP A 165 -13.99 -20.69 14.47
C ASP A 165 -13.87 -20.15 13.04
N ALA A 166 -13.49 -18.87 12.90
CA ALA A 166 -13.31 -18.19 11.63
C ALA A 166 -11.82 -17.90 11.38
N PRO A 167 -11.35 -18.03 10.12
CA PRO A 167 -10.06 -17.48 9.76
C PRO A 167 -10.09 -15.94 9.91
N PRO A 168 -8.92 -15.32 10.15
CA PRO A 168 -8.75 -13.87 10.10
C PRO A 168 -9.15 -13.27 8.75
#